data_AF-A0A3A9W8Q5-F1
#
_entry.id   AF-A0A3A9W8Q5-F1
#
_cell.length_a   1.000
_cell.length_b   1.000
_cell.length_c   1.000
_cell.angle_alpha   90.00
_cell.angle_beta   90.00
_cell.angle_gamma   90.00
#
_symmetry.space_group_name_H-M   'P 1'
#
loop_
_entity.id
_entity.type
_entity.pdbx_description
1 polymer ?
#
loop_
_entity_poly.entity_id
_entity_poly.type
_entity_poly.pdbx_seq_one_letter_code
_entity_poly.pdbx_strand_id
1 'polypeptide(L)'
;MEKNKLSELTDEELLIEKKKLKKRKIVNALIIGFLAGIVAVGIVSWSLGVRKNLIAFLIPMLFPMYLIYRIIKNSKKDKELENVLKERNLK
;
A
#
# COMPACT_ATOMS: atom_id res chain seq x y z
N MET A 1 2.03 -6.93 12.07
CA MET A 1 2.38 -7.38 13.43
C MET A 1 2.88 -8.80 13.32
N GLU A 2 3.41 -9.39 14.37
CA GLU A 2 3.74 -10.83 14.37
C GLU A 2 2.48 -11.63 14.73
N LYS A 3 2.28 -12.76 14.06
CA LYS A 3 1.16 -13.69 14.28
C LYS A 3 0.89 -13.98 15.77
N ASN A 4 1.94 -14.16 16.57
CA ASN A 4 1.84 -14.51 18.00
C ASN A 4 1.09 -13.43 18.81
N LYS A 5 1.36 -12.15 18.54
CA LYS A 5 0.64 -11.04 19.20
C LYS A 5 -0.82 -10.93 18.77
N LEU A 6 -1.15 -11.36 17.56
CA LEU A 6 -2.52 -11.33 17.05
C LEU A 6 -3.38 -12.46 17.63
N SER A 7 -2.79 -13.61 17.92
CA SER A 7 -3.47 -14.73 18.60
C SER A 7 -3.73 -14.48 20.08
N GLU A 8 -3.02 -13.55 20.71
CA GLU A 8 -3.23 -13.19 22.12
C GLU A 8 -4.38 -12.20 22.33
N LEU A 9 -4.85 -11.55 21.25
CA LEU A 9 -5.96 -10.58 21.32
C LEU A 9 -7.31 -11.26 21.51
N THR A 10 -8.19 -10.57 22.22
CA THR A 10 -9.62 -10.90 22.32
C THR A 10 -10.36 -10.63 21.01
N ASP A 11 -11.55 -11.21 20.85
CA ASP A 11 -12.33 -11.05 19.62
C ASP A 11 -12.77 -9.60 19.38
N GLU A 12 -13.02 -8.83 20.44
CA GLU A 12 -13.34 -7.40 20.36
C GLU A 12 -12.15 -6.58 19.84
N GLU A 13 -10.95 -6.85 20.35
CA GLU A 13 -9.71 -6.20 19.92
C GLU A 13 -9.39 -6.55 18.46
N LEU A 14 -9.60 -7.80 18.06
CA LEU A 14 -9.44 -8.26 16.68
C LEU A 14 -10.40 -7.52 15.71
N LEU A 15 -11.64 -7.27 16.11
CA LEU A 15 -12.60 -6.50 15.32
C LEU A 15 -12.22 -5.02 15.18
N ILE A 16 -11.64 -4.41 16.22
CA ILE A 16 -11.09 -3.06 16.16
C ILE A 16 -9.92 -3.01 15.16
N GLU A 17 -9.01 -3.98 15.24
CA GLU A 17 -7.85 -4.03 14.36
C GLU A 17 -8.24 -4.32 12.90
N LYS A 18 -9.30 -5.13 12.68
CA LYS A 18 -9.93 -5.34 11.36
C LYS A 18 -10.42 -4.02 10.75
N LYS A 19 -11.10 -3.17 11.53
CA LYS A 19 -11.55 -1.85 11.06
C LYS A 19 -10.38 -0.95 10.68
N LYS A 20 -9.31 -0.94 11.48
CA LYS A 20 -8.08 -0.19 11.15
C LYS A 20 -7.42 -0.73 9.87
N LEU A 21 -7.37 -2.04 9.70
CA LEU A 21 -6.84 -2.69 8.50
C LEU A 21 -7.63 -2.28 7.25
N LYS A 22 -8.98 -2.26 7.32
CA LYS A 22 -9.81 -1.80 6.20
C LYS A 22 -9.53 -0.34 5.84
N LYS A 23 -9.44 0.54 6.85
CA LYS A 23 -9.06 1.96 6.64
C LYS A 23 -7.68 2.09 5.99
N ARG A 24 -6.68 1.37 6.50
CA ARG A 24 -5.32 1.36 5.95
C ARG A 24 -5.29 0.87 4.50
N LYS A 25 -6.06 -0.17 4.15
CA LYS A 25 -6.17 -0.64 2.76
C LYS A 25 -6.70 0.44 1.81
N ILE A 26 -7.75 1.16 2.23
CA ILE A 26 -8.32 2.24 1.42
C ILE A 26 -7.30 3.37 1.24
N VAL A 27 -6.66 3.81 2.32
CA VAL A 27 -5.62 4.86 2.27
C VAL A 27 -4.44 4.42 1.39
N ASN A 28 -3.97 3.19 1.54
CA ASN A 28 -2.90 2.64 0.71
C ASN A 28 -3.29 2.60 -0.77
N ALA A 29 -4.51 2.17 -1.09
CA ALA A 29 -5.01 2.13 -2.46
C ALA A 29 -5.11 3.53 -3.08
N LEU A 30 -5.58 4.52 -2.31
CA LEU A 30 -5.62 5.92 -2.72
C LEU A 30 -4.21 6.47 -2.99
N ILE A 31 -3.26 6.23 -2.09
CA ILE A 31 -1.87 6.67 -2.26
C ILE A 31 -1.24 6.00 -3.49
N ILE A 32 -1.41 4.68 -3.67
CA ILE A 32 -0.89 3.97 -4.83
C ILE A 32 -1.52 4.51 -6.12
N GLY A 33 -2.83 4.75 -6.15
CA GLY A 33 -3.52 5.34 -7.30
C GLY A 33 -3.03 6.74 -7.63
N PHE A 34 -2.83 7.59 -6.62
CA PHE A 34 -2.26 8.93 -6.79
C PHE A 34 -0.83 8.88 -7.35
N LEU A 35 0.04 8.03 -6.80
CA LEU A 35 1.41 7.85 -7.28
C LEU A 35 1.45 7.29 -8.70
N ALA A 36 0.58 6.33 -9.02
CA ALA A 36 0.43 5.80 -10.37
C ALA A 36 -0.05 6.88 -11.35
N GLY A 37 -0.96 7.76 -10.92
CA GLY A 37 -1.40 8.91 -11.70
C GLY A 37 -0.27 9.88 -12.00
N ILE A 38 0.57 10.21 -11.02
CA ILE A 38 1.78 11.04 -11.22
C ILE A 38 2.70 10.39 -12.25
N VAL A 39 2.94 9.08 -12.13
CA VAL A 39 3.77 8.33 -13.08
C VAL A 39 3.18 8.41 -14.49
N ALA A 40 1.87 8.20 -14.65
CA ALA A 40 1.20 8.24 -15.95
C ALA A 40 1.26 9.64 -16.58
N VAL A 41 0.93 10.70 -15.84
CA VAL A 41 1.02 12.09 -16.31
C VAL A 41 2.46 12.44 -16.67
N GLY A 42 3.42 11.97 -15.88
CA GLY A 42 4.84 12.12 -16.16
C GLY A 42 5.23 11.50 -17.50
N ILE A 43 4.84 10.25 -17.77
CA ILE A 43 5.17 9.55 -19.02
C ILE A 43 4.56 10.28 -20.21
N VAL A 44 3.29 10.67 -20.13
CA VAL A 44 2.59 11.39 -21.20
C VAL A 44 3.28 12.73 -21.47
N SER A 45 3.58 13.50 -20.42
CA SER A 45 4.26 14.80 -20.55
C SER A 45 5.67 14.67 -21.12
N TRP A 46 6.43 13.63 -20.73
CA TRP A 46 7.75 13.34 -21.30
C TRP A 46 7.68 12.91 -22.77
N SER A 47 6.66 12.12 -23.13
CA SER A 47 6.43 11.68 -24.51
C SER A 47 6.07 12.84 -25.45
N LEU A 48 5.33 13.84 -24.95
CA LEU A 48 4.90 15.01 -25.72
C LEU A 48 5.90 16.19 -25.65
N GLY A 49 6.86 16.16 -24.73
CA GLY A 49 7.82 17.24 -24.50
C GLY A 49 8.95 17.32 -25.52
N VAL A 50 9.25 18.53 -26.00
CA VAL A 50 10.33 18.81 -26.97
C VAL A 50 11.73 18.58 -26.40
N ARG A 51 11.91 18.66 -25.07
CA ARG A 51 13.18 18.37 -24.37
C ARG A 51 13.11 17.05 -23.60
N LYS A 52 13.68 16.01 -24.19
CA LYS A 52 13.76 14.66 -23.59
C LYS A 52 14.95 14.52 -22.64
N ASN A 53 14.91 15.21 -21.50
CA ASN A 53 15.90 14.97 -20.44
C ASN A 53 15.50 13.75 -19.60
N LEU A 54 16.01 12.58 -19.99
CA LEU A 54 15.78 11.30 -19.30
C LEU A 54 16.12 11.37 -17.81
N ILE A 55 17.20 12.04 -17.42
CA ILE A 55 17.66 12.12 -16.03
C ILE A 55 16.67 12.91 -15.16
N ALA A 56 16.14 14.02 -15.69
CA ALA A 56 15.16 14.86 -14.99
C ALA A 56 13.80 14.18 -14.85
N PHE A 57 13.49 13.19 -15.69
CA PHE A 57 12.25 12.41 -15.65
C PHE A 57 12.37 11.14 -14.79
N LEU A 58 13.50 10.43 -14.89
CA LEU A 58 13.70 9.13 -14.26
C LEU A 58 13.87 9.24 -12.73
N ILE A 59 14.62 10.24 -12.25
CA ILE A 59 14.88 10.40 -10.80
C ILE A 59 13.58 10.67 -10.01
N PRO A 60 12.69 11.60 -10.42
CA PRO A 60 11.40 11.80 -9.75
C PRO A 60 10.46 10.61 -9.85
N MET A 61 10.62 9.74 -10.85
CA MET A 61 9.80 8.54 -11.04
C MET A 61 10.23 7.36 -10.17
N LEU A 62 11.50 7.29 -9.77
CA LEU A 62 11.98 6.25 -8.85
C LEU A 62 11.35 6.40 -7.46
N PHE A 63 11.11 7.63 -7.00
CA PHE A 63 10.49 7.90 -5.71
C PHE A 63 9.07 7.29 -5.55
N PRO A 64 8.09 7.56 -6.43
CA PRO A 64 6.77 6.93 -6.35
C PRO A 64 6.85 5.41 -6.48
N MET A 65 7.74 4.88 -7.33
CA MET A 65 7.94 3.44 -7.48
C MET A 65 8.43 2.78 -6.19
N TYR A 66 9.42 3.40 -5.53
CA TYR A 66 9.91 2.96 -4.22
C TYR A 66 8.82 3.02 -3.14
N LEU A 67 8.03 4.10 -3.13
CA LEU A 67 6.92 4.25 -2.17
C LEU A 67 5.86 3.16 -2.36
N ILE A 68 5.46 2.89 -3.60
CA ILE A 68 4.51 1.82 -3.93
C ILE A 68 5.04 0.47 -3.44
N TYR A 69 6.30 0.15 -3.74
CA TYR A 69 6.93 -1.09 -3.29
C TYR A 69 6.92 -1.22 -1.75
N ARG A 70 7.25 -0.14 -1.04
CA ARG A 70 7.24 -0.10 0.43
C ARG A 70 5.83 -0.33 0.99
N ILE A 71 4.80 0.27 0.39
CA ILE A 71 3.40 0.11 0.81
C ILE A 71 2.95 -1.34 0.61
N ILE A 72 3.25 -1.95 -0.53
CA ILE A 72 2.91 -3.35 -0.83
C ILE A 72 3.65 -4.30 0.11
N LYS A 73 4.93 -4.03 0.40
CA LYS A 73 5.71 -4.86 1.35
C LYS A 73 5.12 -4.80 2.76
N ASN A 74 4.66 -3.62 3.20
CA ASN A 74 4.01 -3.46 4.50
C ASN A 74 2.63 -4.13 4.58
N SER A 75 1.89 -4.22 3.47
CA SER A 75 0.58 -4.89 3.45
C SER A 75 0.67 -6.41 3.59
N LYS A 76 1.84 -7.04 3.42
CA LYS A 76 2.03 -8.47 3.72
C LYS A 76 1.77 -8.79 5.19
N LYS A 77 2.11 -7.89 6.11
CA LYS A 77 1.84 -8.02 7.55
C LYS A 77 0.34 -7.97 7.87
N ASP A 78 -0.46 -7.39 6.98
CA ASP A 78 -1.91 -7.29 7.14
C ASP A 78 -2.59 -8.62 6.76
N LYS A 79 -1.93 -9.50 5.99
CA LYS A 79 -2.44 -10.85 5.68
C LYS A 79 -2.47 -11.76 6.91
N GLU A 80 -1.54 -11.60 7.85
CA GLU A 80 -1.53 -12.42 9.08
C GLU A 80 -2.76 -12.16 9.94
N LEU A 81 -3.18 -10.88 10.08
CA LEU A 81 -4.41 -10.52 10.78
C LEU A 81 -5.65 -11.09 10.08
N GLU A 82 -5.69 -11.08 8.74
CA GLU A 82 -6.79 -11.73 7.99
C GLU A 82 -6.85 -13.24 8.20
N ASN A 83 -5.71 -13.91 8.38
CA ASN A 83 -5.67 -15.33 8.64
C ASN A 83 -6.23 -15.65 10.02
N VAL A 84 -5.82 -14.92 11.07
CA VAL A 84 -6.35 -15.11 12.43
C VAL A 84 -7.86 -14.82 12.49
N LEU A 85 -8.33 -13.76 11.81
CA LEU A 85 -9.76 -13.45 11.71
C LEU A 85 -10.56 -14.57 11.01
N LYS A 86 -9.97 -15.21 9.99
CA LYS A 86 -10.60 -16.37 9.31
C LYS A 86 -10.59 -17.62 10.18
N GLU A 87 -9.47 -17.93 10.83
CA GLU A 87 -9.34 -19.07 11.75
C GLU A 87 -10.40 -19.02 12.86
N ARG A 88 -10.72 -17.82 13.35
CA ARG A 88 -11.74 -17.59 14.40
C ARG A 88 -13.16 -17.33 13.89
N ASN A 89 -13.42 -17.47 12.58
CA ASN A 89 -14.73 -17.16 11.96
C ASN A 89 -15.25 -15.72 12.18
N LEU A 90 -14.36 -14.76 12.44
CA LEU A 90 -14.69 -13.33 12.64
C LEU A 90 -14.69 -12.54 11.30
N LYS A 91 -15.02 -13.23 10.20
CA LYS A 91 -14.79 -12.78 8.82
C LYS A 91 -15.62 -11.58 8.40
#